data_AF-A0A7G5Y038-F1
#
_entry.id   AF-A0A7G5Y038-F1
#
_cell.length_a   1.000
_cell.length_b   1.000
_cell.length_c   1.000
_cell.angle_alpha   90.00
_cell.angle_beta   90.00
_cell.angle_gamma   90.00
#
_symmetry.space_group_name_H-M   'P 1'
#
loop_
_entity.id
_entity.type
_entity.pdbx_description
1 polymer ?
#
loop_
_entity_poly.entity_id
_entity_poly.type
_entity_poly.pdbx_seq_one_letter_code
_entity_poly.pdbx_strand_id
1 'polypeptide(L)'
;MTNPGNLTDEDAPTLKEIRAGCPELDAVTDHVRDFAEMMRDLRGDQLPDWMERVEQDPLPALHSLITGLRRDQDAVIAGLSTPWSSGQVEGQNTRVKLIKRAGYGRANFDLLRKRILHRT
;
A
#
# COMPACT_ATOMS: atom_id res chain seq x y z
N MET A 1 2.99 -8.31 0.02
CA MET A 1 3.87 -8.32 1.20
C MET A 1 4.05 -9.77 1.60
N THR A 2 5.30 -10.24 1.73
CA THR A 2 5.58 -11.60 2.20
C THR A 2 5.11 -11.73 3.64
N ASN A 3 4.37 -12.79 3.97
CA ASN A 3 3.97 -13.06 5.35
C ASN A 3 5.25 -13.25 6.19
N PRO A 4 5.45 -12.51 7.30
CA PRO A 4 6.62 -12.70 8.15
C PRO A 4 6.73 -14.11 8.74
N GLY A 5 5.65 -14.89 8.80
CA GLY A 5 5.68 -16.32 9.14
C GLY A 5 6.29 -17.23 8.07
N ASN A 6 6.61 -16.72 6.89
CA ASN A 6 7.24 -17.47 5.78
C ASN A 6 8.73 -17.13 5.61
N LEU A 7 9.38 -16.57 6.62
CA LEU A 7 10.83 -16.36 6.62
C LEU A 7 11.56 -17.71 6.62
N THR A 8 12.63 -17.83 5.84
CA THR A 8 13.50 -19.01 5.88
C THR A 8 14.25 -19.07 7.21
N ASP A 9 14.67 -20.26 7.61
CA ASP A 9 15.47 -20.47 8.83
C ASP A 9 16.81 -19.70 8.81
N GLU A 10 17.28 -19.31 7.61
CA GLU A 10 18.51 -18.53 7.39
C GLU A 10 18.28 -17.01 7.49
N ASP A 11 17.13 -16.51 7.02
CA ASP A 11 16.82 -15.07 7.01
C ASP A 11 16.30 -14.56 8.36
N ALA A 12 15.58 -15.40 9.10
CA ALA A 12 14.99 -15.05 10.40
C ALA A 12 16.02 -14.53 11.44
N PRO A 13 17.17 -15.19 11.67
CA PRO A 13 18.17 -14.69 12.62
C PRO A 13 18.80 -13.37 12.17
N THR A 14 19.13 -13.24 10.88
CA THR A 14 19.71 -12.01 10.32
C THR A 14 18.78 -10.82 10.48
N LEU A 15 17.48 -11.00 10.17
CA LEU A 15 16.47 -9.95 10.36
C LEU A 15 16.34 -9.55 11.83
N LYS A 16 16.41 -10.52 12.76
CA LYS A 16 16.34 -10.27 14.20
C LYS A 16 17.52 -9.42 14.68
N GLU A 17 18.73 -9.71 14.22
CA GLU A 17 19.92 -8.93 14.56
C GLU A 17 19.84 -7.49 14.04
N ILE A 18 19.41 -7.31 12.78
CA ILE A 18 19.24 -5.98 12.18
C ILE A 18 18.23 -5.14 12.96
N ARG A 19 17.09 -5.74 13.34
CA ARG A 19 16.06 -5.06 14.14
C ARG A 19 16.57 -4.69 15.53
N ALA A 20 17.29 -5.59 16.20
CA ALA A 20 17.88 -5.30 17.51
C ALA A 20 18.94 -4.19 17.46
N GLY A 21 19.64 -4.04 16.34
CA GLY A 21 20.67 -3.02 16.15
C GLY A 21 20.15 -1.62 15.81
N CYS A 22 18.87 -1.46 15.46
CA CYS A 22 18.26 -0.18 15.09
C CYS A 22 16.81 -0.10 15.59
N PRO A 23 16.58 0.53 16.76
CA PRO A 23 15.24 0.67 17.34
C PRO A 23 14.22 1.32 16.41
N GLU A 24 14.66 2.24 15.55
CA GLU A 24 13.81 2.89 14.56
C GLU A 24 13.33 1.90 13.49
N LEU A 25 14.20 1.01 13.01
CA LEU A 25 13.82 -0.05 12.08
C LEU A 25 12.91 -1.09 12.74
N ASP A 26 13.13 -1.38 14.01
CA ASP A 26 12.27 -2.26 14.80
C ASP A 26 10.84 -1.69 14.89
N ALA A 27 10.71 -0.44 15.32
CA ALA A 27 9.43 0.26 15.43
C ALA A 27 8.72 0.40 14.07
N VAL A 28 9.43 0.77 13.00
CA VAL A 28 8.84 0.82 11.65
C VAL A 28 8.32 -0.55 11.22
N THR A 29 9.08 -1.62 11.52
CA THR A 29 8.68 -2.98 11.14
C THR A 29 7.38 -3.37 11.84
N ASP A 30 7.22 -3.03 13.12
CA ASP A 30 6.00 -3.31 13.86
C ASP A 30 4.81 -2.50 13.34
N HIS A 31 4.96 -1.20 13.09
CA HIS A 31 3.88 -0.38 12.51
C HIS A 31 3.42 -0.87 11.14
N VAL A 32 4.36 -1.28 10.29
CA VAL A 32 4.06 -1.83 8.95
C VAL A 32 3.34 -3.17 9.06
N ARG A 33 3.72 -4.01 10.02
CA ARG A 33 3.04 -5.28 10.29
C ARG A 33 1.62 -5.04 10.77
N ASP A 34 1.43 -4.22 11.80
CA ASP A 34 0.11 -3.87 12.34
C ASP A 34 -0.82 -3.35 11.23
N PHE A 35 -0.33 -2.44 10.39
CA PHE A 35 -1.11 -1.91 9.28
C PHE A 35 -1.45 -2.98 8.24
N ALA A 36 -0.54 -3.92 7.96
CA ALA A 36 -0.80 -5.03 7.05
C ALA A 36 -1.83 -6.01 7.59
N GLU A 37 -1.82 -6.29 8.89
CA GLU A 37 -2.85 -7.09 9.56
C GLU A 37 -4.20 -6.39 9.51
N MET A 38 -4.23 -5.09 9.79
CA MET A 38 -5.43 -4.26 9.67
C MET A 38 -6.04 -4.31 8.25
N MET A 39 -5.21 -4.20 7.21
CA MET A 39 -5.63 -4.35 5.82
C MET A 39 -6.17 -5.75 5.51
N ARG A 40 -5.50 -6.79 5.98
CA ARG A 40 -5.87 -8.19 5.72
C ARG A 40 -7.19 -8.55 6.39
N ASP A 41 -7.38 -8.11 7.62
CA ASP A 41 -8.50 -8.50 8.48
C ASP A 41 -9.65 -7.48 8.44
N LEU A 42 -9.54 -6.49 7.55
CA LEU A 42 -10.51 -5.42 7.31
C LEU A 42 -10.89 -4.63 8.58
N ARG A 43 -9.87 -4.22 9.35
CA ARG A 43 -10.00 -3.56 10.66
C ARG A 43 -9.86 -2.05 10.60
N GLY A 44 -10.55 -1.38 9.67
CA GLY A 44 -10.52 0.08 9.56
C GLY A 44 -10.94 0.83 10.84
N ASP A 45 -11.67 0.17 11.75
CA ASP A 45 -11.98 0.67 13.09
C ASP A 45 -10.75 0.94 13.95
N GLN A 46 -9.64 0.23 13.70
CA GLN A 46 -8.38 0.36 14.44
C GLN A 46 -7.44 1.43 13.88
N LEU A 47 -7.79 2.04 12.74
CA LEU A 47 -6.93 3.02 12.08
C LEU A 47 -6.60 4.22 12.97
N PRO A 48 -7.55 4.87 13.68
CA PRO A 48 -7.25 6.04 14.51
C PRO A 48 -6.20 5.75 15.59
N ASP A 49 -6.41 4.67 16.35
CA ASP A 49 -5.50 4.26 17.43
C ASP A 49 -4.11 3.91 16.89
N TRP A 50 -4.03 3.26 15.71
CA TRP A 50 -2.75 2.97 15.06
C TRP A 50 -2.02 4.26 14.64
N MET A 51 -2.74 5.24 14.07
CA MET A 51 -2.13 6.52 13.69
C MET A 51 -1.57 7.26 14.90
N GLU A 52 -2.28 7.25 16.03
CA GLU A 52 -1.81 7.86 17.28
C GLU A 52 -0.54 7.19 17.81
N ARG A 53 -0.47 5.85 17.76
CA ARG A 53 0.76 5.11 18.16
C ARG A 53 1.95 5.45 17.27
N VAL A 54 1.76 5.54 15.95
CA VAL A 54 2.80 5.94 15.01
C VAL A 54 3.33 7.36 15.31
N GLU A 55 2.44 8.27 15.71
CA GLU A 55 2.81 9.65 16.07
C GLU A 55 3.64 9.75 17.36
N GLN A 56 3.56 8.76 18.27
CA GLN A 56 4.38 8.73 19.49
C GLN A 56 5.84 8.32 19.23
N ASP A 57 6.11 7.59 18.14
CA ASP A 57 7.45 7.15 17.81
C ASP A 57 8.22 8.21 17.00
N PRO A 58 9.55 8.33 17.18
CA PRO A 58 10.38 9.30 16.46
C PRO A 58 10.65 8.87 15.01
N LEU A 59 9.59 8.72 14.22
CA LEU A 59 9.62 8.20 12.84
C LEU A 59 9.06 9.24 11.84
N PRO A 60 9.83 10.29 11.48
CA PRO A 60 9.33 11.38 10.64
C PRO A 60 8.75 10.94 9.29
N ALA A 61 9.30 9.86 8.72
CA ALA A 61 8.80 9.30 7.46
C ALA A 61 7.36 8.75 7.61
N LEU A 62 7.05 8.12 8.74
CA LEU A 62 5.69 7.64 9.03
C LEU A 62 4.75 8.77 9.42
N HIS A 63 5.22 9.82 10.10
CA HIS A 63 4.38 10.99 10.41
C HIS A 63 3.85 11.68 9.13
N SER A 64 4.66 11.74 8.08
CA SER A 64 4.22 12.22 6.76
C SER A 64 3.11 11.34 6.16
N LEU A 65 3.22 10.01 6.32
CA LEU A 65 2.17 9.07 5.94
C LEU A 65 0.88 9.35 6.72
N ILE A 66 0.95 9.48 8.05
CA ILE A 66 -0.20 9.78 8.90
C ILE A 66 -0.88 11.07 8.46
N THR A 67 -0.11 12.13 8.19
CA THR A 67 -0.63 13.39 7.67
C THR A 67 -1.40 13.19 6.36
N GLY A 68 -0.93 12.30 5.48
CA GLY A 68 -1.65 11.91 4.26
C GLY A 68 -2.96 11.19 4.56
N LEU A 69 -2.92 10.18 5.43
CA LEU A 69 -4.09 9.36 5.79
C LEU A 69 -5.18 10.20 6.46
N ARG A 70 -4.82 11.16 7.32
CA ARG A 70 -5.76 12.05 7.99
C ARG A 70 -6.57 12.92 7.01
N ARG A 71 -6.03 13.28 5.85
CA ARG A 71 -6.75 14.12 4.86
C ARG A 71 -7.95 13.41 4.25
N ASP A 72 -7.86 12.10 4.09
CA ASP A 72 -8.88 11.25 3.47
C ASP A 72 -9.30 10.12 4.42
N GLN A 73 -9.32 10.39 5.74
CA GLN A 73 -9.46 9.36 6.78
C GLN A 73 -10.70 8.48 6.57
N ASP A 74 -11.86 9.07 6.28
CA ASP A 74 -13.10 8.31 6.03
C ASP A 74 -12.96 7.34 4.85
N ALA A 75 -12.28 7.78 3.78
CA ALA A 75 -12.02 6.94 2.62
C ALA A 75 -11.02 5.82 2.92
N VAL A 76 -10.00 6.10 3.74
CA VAL A 76 -9.04 5.09 4.19
C VAL A 76 -9.74 4.06 5.08
N ILE A 77 -10.56 4.49 6.06
CA ILE A 77 -11.35 3.59 6.90
C ILE A 77 -12.25 2.71 6.04
N ALA A 78 -12.95 3.28 5.05
CA ALA A 78 -13.78 2.51 4.12
C ALA A 78 -12.94 1.50 3.30
N GLY A 79 -11.77 1.90 2.82
CA GLY A 79 -10.84 1.00 2.11
C GLY A 79 -10.32 -0.13 2.99
N LEU A 80 -10.15 0.12 4.29
CA LEU A 80 -9.71 -0.86 5.29
C LEU A 80 -10.86 -1.66 5.90
N SER A 81 -12.12 -1.39 5.57
CA SER A 81 -13.27 -2.08 6.19
C SER A 81 -14.14 -2.84 5.18
N THR A 82 -13.87 -2.67 3.88
CA THR A 82 -14.69 -3.26 2.82
C THR A 82 -13.91 -4.32 2.04
N PRO A 83 -14.59 -5.34 1.49
CA PRO A 83 -13.94 -6.36 0.65
C PRO A 83 -13.57 -5.85 -0.75
N TRP A 84 -13.90 -4.59 -1.06
CA TRP A 84 -13.69 -4.00 -2.37
C TRP A 84 -12.27 -3.50 -2.52
N SER A 85 -11.64 -3.81 -3.65
CA SER A 85 -10.30 -3.32 -3.97
C SER A 85 -10.29 -2.53 -5.27
N SER A 86 -9.34 -1.60 -5.40
CA SER A 86 -9.07 -0.87 -6.65
C SER A 86 -8.42 -1.74 -7.73
N GLY A 87 -8.26 -3.05 -7.52
CA GLY A 87 -7.51 -3.94 -8.42
C GLY A 87 -8.05 -3.94 -9.86
N GLN A 88 -9.37 -3.97 -10.03
CA GLN A 88 -9.97 -3.89 -11.37
C GLN A 88 -9.68 -2.54 -12.04
N VAL A 89 -9.80 -1.44 -11.30
CA VAL A 89 -9.52 -0.08 -11.80
C VAL A 89 -8.04 0.05 -12.20
N GLU A 90 -7.13 -0.43 -11.35
CA GLU A 90 -5.69 -0.43 -11.63
C GLU A 90 -5.32 -1.33 -12.82
N GLY A 91 -6.01 -2.45 -12.99
CA GLY A 91 -5.89 -3.30 -14.18
C GLY A 91 -6.28 -2.55 -15.46
N GLN A 92 -7.39 -1.80 -15.43
CA GLN A 92 -7.79 -0.96 -16.55
C GLN A 92 -6.77 0.16 -16.81
N ASN A 93 -6.32 0.86 -15.77
CA ASN A 93 -5.30 1.91 -15.86
C ASN A 93 -4.01 1.38 -16.49
N THR A 94 -3.56 0.20 -16.06
CA THR A 94 -2.37 -0.47 -16.59
C THR A 94 -2.54 -0.81 -18.07
N ARG A 95 -3.70 -1.35 -18.47
CA ARG A 95 -4.00 -1.63 -19.88
C ARG A 95 -3.97 -0.36 -20.73
N VAL A 96 -4.61 0.71 -20.27
CA VAL A 96 -4.63 2.00 -20.98
C VAL A 96 -3.22 2.58 -21.13
N LYS A 97 -2.44 2.57 -20.05
CA LYS A 97 -1.03 3.01 -20.06
C LYS A 97 -0.20 2.19 -21.07
N LEU A 98 -0.41 0.87 -21.14
CA LEU A 98 0.27 0.01 -22.10
C LEU A 98 -0.08 0.35 -23.55
N ILE A 99 -1.38 0.51 -23.87
CA ILE A 99 -1.84 0.90 -25.21
C ILE A 99 -1.22 2.23 -25.65
N LYS A 100 -1.20 3.22 -24.74
CA LYS A 100 -0.59 4.54 -25.01
C LYS A 100 0.92 4.43 -25.25
N ARG A 101 1.64 3.63 -24.45
CA ARG A 101 3.09 3.38 -24.62
C ARG A 101 3.40 2.67 -25.93
N ALA A 102 2.60 1.68 -26.32
CA ALA A 102 2.72 1.00 -27.61
C ALA A 102 2.48 1.94 -28.81
N GLY A 103 1.77 3.05 -28.61
CA GLY A 103 1.61 4.12 -29.59
C GLY A 103 2.73 5.16 -29.60
N TYR A 104 3.85 4.90 -28.92
CA TYR A 104 4.98 5.85 -28.76
C TYR A 104 4.54 7.25 -28.28
N GLY A 105 3.52 7.30 -27.42
CA GLY A 105 2.96 8.56 -26.93
C GLY A 105 2.12 9.35 -27.95
N ARG A 106 2.00 8.88 -29.20
CA ARG A 106 1.24 9.53 -30.29
C ARG A 106 -0.24 9.14 -30.33
N ALA A 107 -0.74 8.47 -29.30
CA ALA A 107 -2.15 8.10 -29.21
C ALA A 107 -2.95 9.24 -28.56
N ASN A 108 -3.52 10.11 -29.40
CA ASN A 108 -4.53 11.09 -28.98
C ASN A 108 -5.80 10.37 -28.49
N PHE A 109 -6.74 11.12 -27.89
CA PHE A 109 -7.92 10.55 -27.28
C PHE A 109 -8.74 9.69 -28.25
N ASP A 110 -8.95 10.14 -29.49
CA ASP A 110 -9.72 9.40 -30.50
C ASP A 110 -9.10 8.03 -30.82
N LEU A 111 -7.78 7.98 -30.98
CA LEU A 111 -7.07 6.72 -31.23
C LEU A 111 -7.11 5.79 -30.01
N LEU A 112 -6.93 6.34 -28.80
CA LEU A 112 -7.06 5.56 -27.56
C LEU A 112 -8.47 5.00 -27.40
N ARG A 113 -9.51 5.82 -27.63
CA ARG A 113 -10.91 5.42 -27.57
C ARG A 113 -11.18 4.25 -28.50
N LYS A 114 -10.73 4.32 -29.75
CA LYS A 114 -10.88 3.23 -30.72
C LYS A 114 -10.19 1.95 -30.26
N ARG A 115 -8.93 2.04 -29.80
CA ARG A 115 -8.15 0.88 -29.33
C ARG A 115 -8.66 0.27 -28.02
N ILE A 116 -9.37 1.04 -27.20
CA ILE A 116 -9.90 0.59 -25.90
C ILE A 116 -11.31 0.01 -26.06
N LEU A 117 -12.20 0.66 -26.82
CA LEU A 117 -13.61 0.29 -26.90
C LEU A 117 -13.94 -0.70 -28.03
N HIS A 118 -13.17 -0.69 -29.12
CA HIS A 118 -13.47 -1.50 -30.33
C HIS A 118 -12.50 -2.66 -30.49
N ARG A 119 -12.15 -3.33 -29.40
CA ARG A 119 -11.28 -4.50 -29.45
C ARG A 119 -12.00 -5.65 -30.19
N THR A 120 -11.54 -5.98 -31.39
CA THR A 120 -11.72 -7.31 -32.00
C THR A 120 -10.73 -8.29 -31.40
#